data_AF-A0A7S2ANJ0-F1
#
_entry.id   AF-A0A7S2ANJ0-F1
#
_cell.length_a   1.000
_cell.length_b   1.000
_cell.length_c   1.000
_cell.angle_alpha   90.00
_cell.angle_beta   90.00
_cell.angle_gamma   90.00
#
_symmetry.space_group_name_H-M   'P 1'
#
loop_
_entity.id
_entity.type
_entity.pdbx_description
1 polymer ?
#
loop_
_entity_poly.entity_id
_entity_poly.type
_entity_poly.pdbx_seq_one_letter_code
_entity_poly.pdbx_strand_id
1 'polypeptide(L)'
;QIQTDYTAYISTFVNLTRRLDEKKFKRESQSFEQSLAFSQEAYQTVKYGIYLLQKWTSNIVEMEAWKTRHPCPDELEARIVLVRDANLVDVKFKHDGSEERRLQPELVRLLNDGKKNTATRFKKGDKVMVKRGGDANSPARAYEMAVRYNFSSEELTTLVDCISMIKSVSTLMARAEHQVAPWLRLYMHHRIQQLAQGDLVPALHRAHKHKRQFKASLLNLRRLIADWNNGQERDDDYENYSRQNKETREGVKAMKHPIR
;
A
#
# COMPACT_ATOMS: atom_id res chain seq x y z
N GLN A 1 5.28 -12.75 -1.25
CA GLN A 1 4.00 -12.06 -0.95
C GLN A 1 3.73 -10.85 -1.84
N ILE A 2 4.60 -9.82 -1.86
CA ILE A 2 4.37 -8.58 -2.66
C ILE A 2 4.13 -8.89 -4.15
N GLN A 3 4.95 -9.74 -4.76
CA GLN A 3 4.78 -10.16 -6.16
C GLN A 3 3.45 -10.88 -6.43
N THR A 4 2.99 -11.70 -5.48
CA THR A 4 1.71 -12.42 -5.56
C THR A 4 0.54 -11.44 -5.50
N ASP A 5 0.56 -10.53 -4.52
CA ASP A 5 -0.45 -9.48 -4.35
C ASP A 5 -0.50 -8.57 -5.57
N TYR A 6 0.67 -8.20 -6.11
CA TYR A 6 0.81 -7.43 -7.35
C TYR A 6 0.15 -8.12 -8.54
N THR A 7 0.51 -9.38 -8.79
CA THR A 7 0.00 -10.12 -9.96
C THR A 7 -1.52 -10.31 -9.89
N ALA A 8 -2.02 -10.65 -8.69
CA ALA A 8 -3.45 -10.77 -8.44
C ALA A 8 -4.18 -9.45 -8.67
N TYR A 9 -3.66 -8.35 -8.10
CA TYR A 9 -4.26 -7.03 -8.23
C TYR A 9 -4.29 -6.54 -9.69
N ILE A 10 -3.18 -6.66 -10.42
CA ILE A 10 -3.10 -6.25 -11.82
C ILE A 10 -4.14 -7.00 -12.66
N SER A 11 -4.26 -8.32 -12.48
CA SER A 11 -5.26 -9.11 -13.20
C SER A 11 -6.69 -8.62 -12.91
N THR A 12 -7.03 -8.40 -11.64
CA THR A 12 -8.35 -7.88 -11.26
C THR A 12 -8.60 -6.48 -11.81
N PHE A 13 -7.62 -5.58 -11.70
CA PHE A 13 -7.76 -4.19 -12.12
C PHE A 13 -7.87 -4.05 -13.65
N VAL A 14 -7.06 -4.79 -14.41
CA VAL A 14 -7.14 -4.80 -15.88
C VAL A 14 -8.48 -5.37 -16.36
N ASN A 15 -9.01 -6.39 -15.67
CA ASN A 15 -10.35 -6.89 -15.96
C ASN A 15 -11.45 -5.86 -15.66
N LEU A 16 -11.29 -5.08 -14.58
CA LEU A 16 -12.19 -3.98 -14.25
C LEU A 16 -12.14 -2.89 -15.34
N THR A 17 -10.96 -2.44 -15.76
CA THR A 17 -10.82 -1.39 -16.79
C THR A 17 -11.40 -1.83 -18.13
N ARG A 18 -11.16 -3.09 -18.54
CA ARG A 18 -11.79 -3.63 -19.76
C ARG A 18 -13.32 -3.58 -19.69
N ARG A 19 -13.90 -3.96 -18.55
CA ARG A 19 -15.36 -3.91 -18.34
C ARG A 19 -15.89 -2.47 -18.30
N LEU A 20 -15.08 -1.51 -17.83
CA LEU A 20 -15.41 -0.09 -17.86
C LEU A 20 -15.47 0.44 -19.29
N ASP A 21 -14.51 0.05 -20.13
CA ASP A 21 -14.49 0.39 -21.55
C ASP A 21 -15.69 -0.17 -22.31
N GLU A 22 -16.07 -1.42 -22.05
CA GLU A 22 -17.21 -2.08 -22.70
C GLU A 22 -18.55 -1.47 -22.28
N LYS A 23 -18.68 -1.10 -21.01
CA LYS A 23 -19.95 -0.60 -20.47
C LYS A 23 -20.25 0.86 -20.80
N LYS A 24 -19.30 1.62 -21.40
CA LYS A 24 -19.39 3.05 -21.80
C LYS A 24 -20.57 3.79 -21.17
N PHE A 25 -20.62 3.88 -19.84
CA PHE A 25 -21.74 4.42 -19.04
C PHE A 25 -23.06 4.63 -19.83
N LYS A 26 -23.59 3.55 -20.43
CA LYS A 26 -24.69 3.69 -21.40
C LYS A 26 -25.97 3.92 -20.61
N ARG A 27 -26.52 5.13 -20.77
CA ARG A 27 -27.69 5.69 -20.07
C ARG A 27 -28.96 4.81 -20.04
N GLU A 28 -29.07 3.81 -20.91
CA GLU A 28 -30.39 3.25 -21.29
C GLU A 28 -30.58 1.73 -21.14
N SER A 29 -29.57 0.94 -20.74
CA SER A 29 -29.69 -0.53 -20.84
C SER A 29 -29.36 -1.35 -19.60
N GLN A 30 -28.83 -0.75 -18.52
CA GLN A 30 -28.55 -1.49 -17.28
C GLN A 30 -29.52 -1.06 -16.16
N SER A 31 -30.05 -2.06 -15.43
CA SER A 31 -30.79 -1.80 -14.19
C SER A 31 -29.88 -1.03 -13.24
N PHE A 32 -30.41 -0.01 -12.55
CA PHE A 32 -29.67 0.78 -11.56
C PHE A 32 -28.96 -0.11 -10.53
N GLU A 33 -29.59 -1.21 -10.13
CA GLU A 33 -29.01 -2.18 -9.20
C GLU A 33 -27.72 -2.83 -9.74
N GLN A 34 -27.70 -3.15 -11.04
CA GLN A 34 -26.50 -3.71 -11.68
C GLN A 34 -25.39 -2.67 -11.77
N SER A 35 -25.73 -1.42 -12.07
CA SER A 35 -24.77 -0.31 -12.08
C SER A 35 -24.21 -0.04 -10.69
N LEU A 36 -25.04 -0.10 -9.65
CA LEU A 36 -24.61 0.08 -8.26
C LEU A 36 -23.71 -1.06 -7.78
N ALA A 37 -24.07 -2.31 -8.06
CA ALA A 37 -23.25 -3.48 -7.71
C ALA A 37 -21.87 -3.40 -8.36
N PHE A 38 -21.82 -3.01 -9.64
CA PHE A 38 -20.55 -2.80 -10.33
C PHE A 38 -19.77 -1.59 -9.77
N SER A 39 -20.44 -0.52 -9.39
CA SER A 39 -19.80 0.63 -8.75
C SER A 39 -19.16 0.27 -7.42
N GLN A 40 -19.81 -0.60 -6.64
CA GLN A 40 -19.26 -1.14 -5.40
C GLN A 40 -18.02 -2.00 -5.65
N GLU A 41 -18.05 -2.87 -6.67
CA GLU A 41 -16.90 -3.66 -7.09
C GLU A 41 -15.72 -2.76 -7.48
N ALA A 42 -15.97 -1.73 -8.29
CA ALA A 42 -14.96 -0.74 -8.68
C ALA A 42 -14.39 -0.02 -7.46
N TYR A 43 -15.24 0.43 -6.53
CA TYR A 43 -14.83 1.07 -5.28
C TYR A 43 -13.91 0.17 -4.45
N GLN A 44 -14.27 -1.11 -4.24
CA GLN A 44 -13.44 -2.04 -3.47
C GLN A 44 -12.11 -2.31 -4.15
N THR A 45 -12.10 -2.44 -5.49
CA THR A 45 -10.88 -2.67 -6.26
C THR A 45 -9.93 -1.47 -6.17
N VAL A 46 -10.44 -0.25 -6.31
CA VAL A 46 -9.62 0.96 -6.16
C VAL A 46 -9.10 1.09 -4.73
N LYS A 47 -9.97 0.93 -3.74
CA LYS A 47 -9.60 0.99 -2.32
C LYS A 47 -8.49 0.00 -2.00
N TYR A 48 -8.60 -1.24 -2.49
CA TYR A 48 -7.58 -2.26 -2.29
C TYR A 48 -6.26 -1.90 -2.99
N GLY A 49 -6.31 -1.31 -4.18
CA GLY A 49 -5.10 -0.80 -4.86
C GLY A 49 -4.37 0.27 -4.06
N ILE A 50 -5.11 1.27 -3.54
CA ILE A 50 -4.54 2.32 -2.68
C ILE A 50 -3.93 1.70 -1.41
N TYR A 51 -4.61 0.73 -0.80
CA TYR A 51 -4.10 0.02 0.37
C TYR A 51 -2.79 -0.74 0.07
N LEU A 52 -2.69 -1.42 -1.08
CA LEU A 52 -1.47 -2.10 -1.49
C LEU A 52 -0.32 -1.10 -1.70
N LEU A 53 -0.58 0.01 -2.40
CA LEU A 53 0.41 1.08 -2.59
C LEU A 53 0.90 1.64 -1.26
N GLN A 54 -0.01 1.92 -0.32
CA GLN A 54 0.33 2.37 1.02
C GLN A 54 1.21 1.34 1.73
N LYS A 55 0.77 0.07 1.79
CA LYS A 55 1.48 -1.01 2.47
C LYS A 55 2.89 -1.19 1.94
N TRP A 56 3.06 -1.25 0.62
CA TRP A 56 4.39 -1.45 0.02
C TRP A 56 5.30 -0.24 0.19
N THR A 57 4.74 0.97 0.09
CA THR A 57 5.51 2.22 0.31
C THR A 57 5.96 2.32 1.77
N SER A 58 5.08 2.04 2.73
CA SER A 58 5.41 2.00 4.16
C SER A 58 6.55 1.03 4.45
N ASN A 59 6.50 -0.18 3.89
CA ASN A 59 7.57 -1.18 4.09
C ASN A 59 8.95 -0.67 3.62
N ILE A 60 9.02 0.02 2.47
CA ILE A 60 10.27 0.57 1.94
C ILE A 60 10.79 1.70 2.84
N VAL A 61 9.91 2.63 3.22
CA VAL A 61 10.27 3.78 4.06
C VAL A 61 10.68 3.33 5.46
N GLU A 62 10.00 2.35 6.05
CA GLU A 62 10.35 1.79 7.35
C GLU A 62 11.71 1.10 7.31
N MET A 63 11.98 0.32 6.25
CA MET A 63 13.28 -0.33 6.06
C MET A 63 14.40 0.71 5.87
N GLU A 64 14.18 1.75 5.07
CA GLU A 64 15.16 2.84 4.87
C GLU A 64 15.42 3.61 6.18
N ALA A 65 14.35 3.95 6.92
CA ALA A 65 14.46 4.61 8.21
C ALA A 65 15.23 3.76 9.24
N TRP A 66 14.99 2.45 9.23
CA TRP A 66 15.74 1.52 10.06
C TRP A 66 17.21 1.46 9.66
N LYS A 67 17.53 1.28 8.38
CA LYS A 67 18.91 1.22 7.87
C LYS A 67 19.67 2.53 8.16
N THR A 68 19.02 3.68 8.04
CA THR A 68 19.63 4.98 8.35
C THR A 68 20.02 5.11 9.84
N ARG A 69 19.23 4.52 10.75
CA ARG A 69 19.54 4.51 12.20
C ARG A 69 20.53 3.42 12.61
N HIS A 70 20.79 2.46 11.74
CA HIS A 70 21.72 1.35 11.98
C HIS A 70 22.76 1.30 10.86
N PRO A 71 23.70 2.27 10.82
CA PRO A 71 24.78 2.24 9.85
C PRO A 71 25.58 0.94 9.96
N CYS A 72 26.02 0.44 8.81
CA CYS A 72 26.86 -0.74 8.77
C CYS A 72 28.18 -0.46 9.51
N PRO A 73 28.72 -1.40 10.30
CA PRO A 73 30.02 -1.22 10.94
C PRO A 73 31.16 -1.22 9.90
N ASP A 74 32.23 -0.47 10.18
CA ASP A 74 33.39 -0.32 9.29
C ASP A 74 34.14 -1.62 9.03
N GLU A 75 34.12 -2.53 10.01
CA GLU A 75 34.72 -3.85 9.93
C GLU A 75 33.64 -4.92 10.14
N LEU A 76 33.57 -5.88 9.23
CA LEU A 76 32.60 -6.97 9.28
C LEU A 76 33.29 -8.33 9.37
N GLU A 77 32.77 -9.20 10.23
CA GLU A 77 33.17 -10.60 10.24
C GLU A 77 32.68 -11.32 8.99
N ALA A 78 33.61 -11.97 8.29
CA ALA A 78 33.36 -12.83 7.16
C ALA A 78 34.15 -14.13 7.27
N ARG A 79 33.80 -15.10 6.43
CA ARG A 79 34.51 -16.36 6.26
C ARG A 79 34.97 -16.48 4.82
N ILE A 80 36.21 -16.90 4.63
CA ILE A 80 36.76 -17.14 3.29
C ILE A 80 36.12 -18.41 2.70
N VAL A 81 35.53 -18.30 1.51
CA VAL A 81 34.91 -19.43 0.82
C VAL A 81 35.84 -20.00 -0.24
N LEU A 82 36.52 -19.14 -0.98
CA LEU A 82 37.44 -19.55 -2.04
C LEU A 82 38.64 -18.60 -2.10
N VAL A 83 39.81 -19.19 -2.29
CA VAL A 83 41.07 -18.48 -2.50
C VAL A 83 41.49 -18.78 -3.92
N ARG A 84 41.60 -17.75 -4.76
CA ARG A 84 41.95 -17.88 -6.18
C ARG A 84 43.41 -17.49 -6.43
N ASP A 85 43.96 -17.94 -7.55
CA ASP A 85 45.39 -17.87 -7.89
C ASP A 85 45.94 -16.43 -8.05
N ALA A 86 45.08 -15.42 -8.21
CA ALA A 86 45.46 -14.04 -8.50
C ALA A 86 45.31 -13.06 -7.32
N ASN A 87 45.61 -13.50 -6.08
CA ASN A 87 45.46 -12.66 -4.88
C ASN A 87 44.04 -12.09 -4.73
N LEU A 88 43.01 -12.88 -5.04
CA LEU A 88 41.61 -12.50 -4.84
C LEU A 88 40.94 -13.54 -3.95
N VAL A 89 40.16 -13.05 -2.99
CA VAL A 89 39.51 -13.89 -1.99
C VAL A 89 38.02 -13.67 -2.08
N ASP A 90 37.28 -14.76 -2.25
CA ASP A 90 35.81 -14.73 -2.19
C ASP A 90 35.42 -14.95 -0.72
N VAL A 91 34.76 -13.95 -0.12
CA VAL A 91 34.35 -13.96 1.29
C VAL A 91 32.84 -13.98 1.43
N LYS A 92 32.34 -14.73 2.41
CA LYS A 92 30.93 -14.77 2.81
C LYS A 92 30.77 -14.11 4.17
N PHE A 93 29.97 -13.05 4.25
CA PHE A 93 29.74 -12.31 5.50
C PHE A 93 28.81 -13.07 6.43
N LYS A 94 29.07 -12.96 7.74
CA LYS A 94 28.33 -13.69 8.77
C LYS A 94 26.97 -13.07 9.11
N HIS A 95 26.85 -11.75 8.97
CA HIS A 95 25.72 -10.98 9.52
C HIS A 95 24.59 -10.66 8.54
N ASP A 96 24.82 -10.78 7.23
CA ASP A 96 23.91 -10.19 6.24
C ASP A 96 23.29 -11.24 5.28
N GLY A 97 23.64 -12.52 5.41
CA GLY A 97 23.27 -13.54 4.40
C GLY A 97 23.81 -13.25 2.99
N SER A 98 24.49 -12.11 2.82
CA SER A 98 24.94 -11.53 1.56
C SER A 98 25.89 -12.46 0.83
N GLU A 99 25.77 -12.43 -0.50
CA GLU A 99 26.56 -13.18 -1.47
C GLU A 99 28.07 -13.08 -1.23
N GLU A 100 28.76 -14.10 -1.75
CA GLU A 100 30.21 -14.14 -1.86
C GLU A 100 30.72 -12.88 -2.55
N ARG A 101 31.42 -12.01 -1.81
CA ARG A 101 32.07 -10.84 -2.41
C ARG A 101 33.51 -11.18 -2.70
N ARG A 102 33.90 -10.92 -3.94
CA ARG A 102 35.30 -10.95 -4.34
C ARG A 102 35.98 -9.70 -3.85
N LEU A 103 37.00 -9.88 -3.01
CA LEU A 103 37.74 -8.78 -2.41
C LEU A 103 39.23 -8.91 -2.67
N GLN A 104 39.88 -7.75 -2.71
CA GLN A 104 41.32 -7.66 -2.65
C GLN A 104 41.80 -8.04 -1.23
N PRO A 105 42.98 -8.66 -1.09
CA PRO A 105 43.46 -9.19 0.18
C PRO A 105 43.77 -8.10 1.20
N GLU A 106 44.06 -6.87 0.74
CA GLU A 106 44.34 -5.70 1.58
C GLU A 106 43.15 -5.27 2.43
N LEU A 107 41.94 -5.59 1.98
CA LEU A 107 40.70 -5.30 2.68
C LEU A 107 40.33 -6.39 3.70
N VAL A 108 41.13 -7.46 3.80
CA VAL A 108 40.82 -8.66 4.58
C VAL A 108 41.91 -8.88 5.65
N ARG A 109 41.50 -9.03 6.91
CA ARG A 109 42.39 -9.28 8.04
C ARG A 109 41.96 -10.55 8.77
N LEU A 110 42.88 -11.45 9.10
CA LEU A 110 42.54 -12.67 9.87
C LEU A 110 42.09 -12.30 11.29
N LEU A 111 41.03 -12.94 11.78
CA LEU A 111 40.48 -12.75 13.13
C LEU A 111 41.24 -13.56 14.20
N ASN A 112 42.37 -14.19 13.87
CA ASN A 112 43.07 -15.08 14.80
C ASN A 112 43.90 -14.29 15.82
N ASP A 113 43.72 -14.66 17.08
CA ASP A 113 44.33 -14.08 18.27
C ASP A 113 45.86 -13.93 18.16
N GLY A 114 46.32 -12.68 18.36
CA GLY A 114 47.57 -12.40 19.05
C GLY A 114 48.90 -12.48 18.29
N LYS A 115 48.98 -12.99 17.05
CA LYS A 115 50.28 -13.02 16.35
C LYS A 115 50.21 -12.48 14.92
N LYS A 116 50.79 -11.27 14.77
CA LYS A 116 51.21 -10.68 13.50
C LYS A 116 51.94 -11.74 12.67
N ASN A 117 51.46 -11.98 11.45
CA ASN A 117 52.34 -12.32 10.33
C ASN A 117 51.64 -11.94 9.02
N THR A 118 52.22 -10.93 8.37
CA THR A 118 51.85 -10.32 7.09
C THR A 118 52.07 -11.22 5.86
N ALA A 119 52.03 -12.54 6.01
CA ALA A 119 52.36 -13.45 4.90
C ALA A 119 51.71 -14.84 4.95
N THR A 120 50.64 -15.05 5.71
CA THR A 120 49.89 -16.31 5.63
C THR A 120 48.85 -16.22 4.51
N ARG A 121 49.11 -16.96 3.42
CA ARG A 121 48.12 -17.27 2.37
C ARG A 121 46.78 -17.62 3.04
N PHE A 122 45.76 -16.82 2.75
CA PHE A 122 44.39 -17.09 3.17
C PHE A 122 44.02 -18.53 2.81
N LYS A 123 43.29 -19.22 3.68
CA LYS A 123 42.75 -20.56 3.44
C LYS A 123 41.23 -20.53 3.44
N LYS A 124 40.63 -21.44 2.66
CA LYS A 124 39.19 -21.69 2.71
C LYS A 124 38.79 -22.05 4.14
N GLY A 125 37.81 -21.32 4.68
CA GLY A 125 37.28 -21.51 6.03
C GLY A 125 37.79 -20.51 7.07
N ASP A 126 38.81 -19.70 6.77
CA ASP A 126 39.35 -18.72 7.71
C ASP A 126 38.32 -17.64 8.07
N LYS A 127 38.25 -17.29 9.36
CA LYS A 127 37.48 -16.13 9.84
C LYS A 127 38.30 -14.87 9.65
N VAL A 128 37.72 -13.87 9.01
CA VAL A 128 38.37 -12.63 8.65
C VAL A 128 37.51 -11.43 8.98
N MET A 129 38.13 -10.32 9.39
CA MET A 129 37.55 -8.99 9.37
C MET A 129 37.77 -8.37 8.00
N VAL A 130 36.69 -7.89 7.42
CA VAL A 130 36.73 -7.19 6.14
C VAL A 130 36.47 -5.71 6.40
N LYS A 131 37.40 -4.87 5.97
CA LYS A 131 37.18 -3.42 5.89
C LYS A 131 36.35 -3.11 4.65
N ARG A 132 35.25 -2.38 4.82
CA ARG A 132 34.51 -1.84 3.67
C ARG A 132 35.31 -0.70 3.03
N GLY A 133 35.45 -0.76 1.70
CA GLY A 133 36.15 0.25 0.91
C GLY A 133 35.58 1.67 1.08
N GLY A 134 36.29 2.66 0.56
CA GLY A 134 36.00 4.10 0.74
C GLY A 134 37.06 4.80 1.61
N ASP A 135 37.07 6.12 1.58
CA ASP A 135 37.98 6.94 2.39
C ASP A 135 37.48 6.98 3.84
N ALA A 136 38.28 6.42 4.76
CA ALA A 136 37.97 6.37 6.19
C ALA A 136 37.90 7.76 6.84
N ASN A 137 38.56 8.76 6.26
CA ASN A 137 38.60 10.13 6.79
C ASN A 137 37.58 11.06 6.10
N SER A 138 36.76 10.54 5.19
CA SER A 138 35.74 11.34 4.52
C SER A 138 34.67 11.82 5.52
N PRO A 139 34.28 13.11 5.50
CA PRO A 139 33.16 13.60 6.31
C PRO A 139 31.83 12.93 5.95
N ALA A 140 31.73 12.30 4.76
CA ALA A 140 30.56 11.57 4.31
C ALA A 140 30.52 10.10 4.78
N ARG A 141 31.53 9.62 5.53
CA ARG A 141 31.66 8.20 5.89
C ARG A 141 30.42 7.66 6.61
N ALA A 142 29.88 8.40 7.58
CA ALA A 142 28.68 8.00 8.32
C ALA A 142 27.46 7.81 7.39
N TYR A 143 27.31 8.68 6.39
CA TYR A 143 26.24 8.59 5.40
C TYR A 143 26.46 7.43 4.41
N GLU A 144 27.70 7.22 3.95
CA GLU A 144 28.04 6.09 3.08
C GLU A 144 27.78 4.74 3.76
N MET A 145 28.09 4.62 5.05
CA MET A 145 27.84 3.40 5.84
C MET A 145 26.36 3.17 6.13
N ALA A 146 25.55 4.23 6.19
CA ALA A 146 24.11 4.16 6.37
C ALA A 146 23.36 3.82 5.07
N VAL A 147 23.87 4.26 3.92
CA VAL A 147 23.18 4.14 2.62
C VAL A 147 23.95 3.21 1.69
N ARG A 148 25.07 3.65 1.13
CA ARG A 148 25.79 2.95 0.05
C ARG A 148 26.20 1.53 0.43
N TYR A 149 26.62 1.35 1.67
CA TYR A 149 27.15 0.08 2.15
C TYR A 149 26.14 -0.72 2.99
N ASN A 150 25.00 -0.15 3.36
CA ASN A 150 24.05 -0.85 4.24
C ASN A 150 23.09 -1.80 3.51
N PHE A 151 23.15 -1.82 2.18
CA PHE A 151 22.35 -2.72 1.37
C PHE A 151 23.19 -3.82 0.72
N SER A 152 22.67 -5.03 0.74
CA SER A 152 23.17 -6.14 -0.07
C SER A 152 22.70 -6.01 -1.53
N SER A 153 23.35 -6.72 -2.46
CA SER A 153 22.96 -6.69 -3.88
C SER A 153 21.54 -7.27 -4.09
N GLU A 154 21.18 -8.29 -3.31
CA GLU A 154 19.86 -8.92 -3.32
C GLU A 154 18.79 -7.97 -2.75
N GLU A 155 19.08 -7.29 -1.64
CA GLU A 155 18.20 -6.27 -1.07
C GLU A 155 17.96 -5.12 -2.06
N LEU A 156 19.01 -4.61 -2.71
CA LEU A 156 18.88 -3.56 -3.73
C LEU A 156 18.02 -4.01 -4.91
N THR A 157 18.22 -5.23 -5.40
CA THR A 157 17.43 -5.78 -6.51
C THR A 157 15.96 -5.91 -6.10
N THR A 158 15.70 -6.45 -4.91
CA THR A 158 14.34 -6.59 -4.36
C THR A 158 13.66 -5.24 -4.16
N LEU A 159 14.42 -4.22 -3.73
CA LEU A 159 13.91 -2.85 -3.56
C LEU A 159 13.55 -2.20 -4.89
N VAL A 160 14.41 -2.34 -5.89
CA VAL A 160 14.14 -1.84 -7.24
C VAL A 160 12.89 -2.50 -7.83
N ASP A 161 12.72 -3.81 -7.64
CA ASP A 161 11.53 -4.54 -8.07
C ASP A 161 10.27 -4.02 -7.34
N CYS A 162 10.34 -3.84 -6.02
CA CYS A 162 9.22 -3.31 -5.24
C CYS A 162 8.84 -1.88 -5.66
N ILE A 163 9.81 -0.99 -5.84
CA ILE A 163 9.58 0.38 -6.32
C ILE A 163 8.97 0.36 -7.73
N SER A 164 9.44 -0.52 -8.60
CA SER A 164 8.93 -0.67 -9.97
C SER A 164 7.48 -1.15 -9.96
N MET A 165 7.12 -2.12 -9.10
CA MET A 165 5.75 -2.58 -8.92
C MET A 165 4.83 -1.47 -8.39
N ILE A 166 5.28 -0.69 -7.40
CA ILE A 166 4.54 0.47 -6.87
C ILE A 166 4.27 1.49 -7.98
N LYS A 167 5.32 1.90 -8.72
CA LYS A 167 5.19 2.87 -9.81
C LYS A 167 4.27 2.36 -10.93
N SER A 168 4.38 1.08 -11.27
CA SER A 168 3.53 0.41 -12.26
C SER A 168 2.05 0.50 -11.88
N VAL A 169 1.69 0.05 -10.66
CA VAL A 169 0.31 0.10 -10.16
C VAL A 169 -0.20 1.54 -10.07
N SER A 170 0.60 2.46 -9.51
CA SER A 170 0.24 3.87 -9.39
C SER A 170 -0.05 4.49 -10.76
N THR A 171 0.79 4.21 -11.76
CA THR A 171 0.60 4.73 -13.13
C THR A 171 -0.63 4.12 -13.79
N LEU A 172 -0.86 2.81 -13.61
CA LEU A 172 -2.03 2.11 -14.14
C LEU A 172 -3.34 2.67 -13.56
N MET A 173 -3.39 2.87 -12.25
CA MET A 173 -4.56 3.43 -11.56
C MET A 173 -4.82 4.88 -11.98
N ALA A 174 -3.77 5.71 -12.10
CA ALA A 174 -3.89 7.10 -12.54
C ALA A 174 -4.44 7.21 -13.98
N ARG A 175 -3.98 6.35 -14.90
CA ARG A 175 -4.51 6.34 -16.28
C ARG A 175 -6.00 5.99 -16.36
N ALA A 176 -6.44 5.07 -15.50
CA ALA A 176 -7.83 4.63 -15.43
C ALA A 176 -8.75 5.59 -14.63
N GLU A 177 -8.20 6.63 -14.01
CA GLU A 177 -8.93 7.53 -13.12
C GLU A 177 -10.21 8.10 -13.78
N HIS A 178 -10.08 8.61 -15.00
CA HIS A 178 -11.20 9.22 -15.72
C HIS A 178 -12.36 8.24 -15.96
N GLN A 179 -12.07 6.94 -16.12
CA GLN A 179 -13.06 5.89 -16.35
C GLN A 179 -13.71 5.45 -15.05
N VAL A 180 -12.93 5.37 -13.98
CA VAL A 180 -13.32 4.82 -12.70
C VAL A 180 -14.07 5.86 -11.84
N ALA A 181 -13.65 7.13 -11.90
CA ALA A 181 -14.17 8.20 -11.05
C ALA A 181 -15.72 8.39 -11.11
N PRO A 182 -16.40 8.32 -12.27
CA PRO A 182 -17.86 8.39 -12.32
C PRO A 182 -18.56 7.29 -11.51
N TRP A 183 -18.04 6.06 -11.55
CA TRP A 183 -18.61 4.92 -10.82
C TRP A 183 -18.37 5.05 -9.32
N LEU A 184 -17.19 5.53 -8.91
CA LEU A 184 -16.92 5.83 -7.50
C LEU A 184 -17.85 6.91 -6.97
N ARG A 185 -18.08 7.98 -7.75
CA ARG A 185 -19.03 9.04 -7.37
C ARG A 185 -20.44 8.49 -7.23
N LEU A 186 -20.89 7.62 -8.14
CA LEU A 186 -22.20 6.97 -8.04
C LEU A 186 -22.34 6.15 -6.75
N TYR A 187 -21.37 5.29 -6.44
CA TYR A 187 -21.39 4.46 -5.23
C TYR A 187 -21.36 5.31 -3.96
N MET A 188 -20.44 6.28 -3.90
CA MET A 188 -20.28 7.16 -2.74
C MET A 188 -21.54 7.98 -2.49
N HIS A 189 -22.11 8.58 -3.56
CA HIS A 189 -23.36 9.31 -3.47
C HIS A 189 -24.48 8.42 -2.94
N HIS A 190 -24.69 7.25 -3.55
CA HIS A 190 -25.71 6.31 -3.11
C HIS A 190 -25.51 5.90 -1.64
N ARG A 191 -24.28 5.65 -1.19
CA ARG A 191 -24.01 5.27 0.19
C ARG A 191 -24.28 6.40 1.19
N ILE A 192 -23.95 7.64 0.82
CA ILE A 192 -24.27 8.83 1.62
C ILE A 192 -25.79 9.03 1.69
N GLN A 193 -26.50 8.88 0.58
CA GLN A 193 -27.96 9.00 0.57
C GLN A 193 -28.65 7.89 1.36
N GLN A 194 -28.17 6.65 1.26
CA GLN A 194 -28.68 5.53 2.06
C GLN A 194 -28.48 5.78 3.56
N LEU A 195 -27.34 6.34 3.96
CA LEU A 195 -27.11 6.76 5.35
C LEU A 195 -28.11 7.84 5.75
N ALA A 196 -28.24 8.90 4.97
CA ALA A 196 -29.01 10.09 5.30
C ALA A 196 -30.53 9.86 5.34
N GLN A 197 -31.05 9.15 4.33
CA GLN A 197 -32.49 8.98 4.08
C GLN A 197 -33.00 7.60 4.52
N GLY A 198 -32.11 6.64 4.73
CA GLY A 198 -32.44 5.30 5.21
C GLY A 198 -31.99 5.08 6.65
N ASP A 199 -30.68 4.97 6.87
CA ASP A 199 -30.11 4.47 8.13
C ASP A 199 -30.27 5.46 9.30
N LEU A 200 -30.32 6.77 9.03
CA LEU A 200 -30.59 7.79 10.05
C LEU A 200 -32.05 7.83 10.51
N VAL A 201 -33.02 7.40 9.70
CA VAL A 201 -34.45 7.53 10.04
C VAL A 201 -34.83 6.74 11.31
N PRO A 202 -34.44 5.46 11.49
CA PRO A 202 -34.69 4.73 12.73
C PRO A 202 -33.96 5.33 13.95
N ALA A 203 -32.79 5.93 13.74
CA ALA A 203 -32.04 6.60 14.80
C ALA A 203 -32.74 7.89 15.23
N LEU A 204 -33.21 8.69 14.26
CA LEU A 204 -34.01 9.89 14.48
C LEU A 204 -35.33 9.59 15.18
N HIS A 205 -36.03 8.52 14.77
CA HIS A 205 -37.26 8.09 15.44
C HIS A 205 -37.03 7.78 16.92
N ARG A 206 -35.98 6.99 17.24
CA ARG A 206 -35.61 6.69 18.63
C ARG A 206 -35.21 7.95 19.40
N ALA A 207 -34.44 8.84 18.78
CA ALA A 207 -34.04 10.10 19.39
C ALA A 207 -35.24 11.00 19.70
N HIS A 208 -36.21 11.08 18.79
CA HIS A 208 -37.46 11.80 18.97
C HIS A 208 -38.33 11.18 20.08
N LYS A 209 -38.61 9.88 20.01
CA LYS A 209 -39.42 9.15 20.99
C LYS A 209 -38.88 9.26 22.42
N HIS A 210 -37.56 9.24 22.57
CA HIS A 210 -36.88 9.34 23.87
C HIS A 210 -36.40 10.75 24.22
N LYS A 211 -36.83 11.80 23.47
CA LYS A 211 -36.47 13.20 23.72
C LYS A 211 -34.96 13.43 23.91
N ARG A 212 -34.13 12.77 23.10
CA ARG A 212 -32.67 12.83 23.20
C ARG A 212 -32.15 14.17 22.66
N GLN A 213 -31.22 14.78 23.39
CA GLN A 213 -30.64 16.09 23.04
C GLN A 213 -29.89 16.09 21.70
N PHE A 214 -29.28 14.97 21.31
CA PHE A 214 -28.57 14.84 20.02
C PHE A 214 -29.49 14.74 18.79
N LYS A 215 -30.84 14.76 18.95
CA LYS A 215 -31.79 14.81 17.82
C LYS A 215 -31.47 15.98 16.87
N ALA A 216 -31.23 17.16 17.44
CA ALA A 216 -30.93 18.37 16.67
C ALA A 216 -29.69 18.20 15.80
N SER A 217 -28.61 17.60 16.35
CA SER A 217 -27.39 17.33 15.61
C SER A 217 -27.59 16.34 14.46
N LEU A 218 -28.44 15.31 14.65
CA LEU A 218 -28.77 14.34 13.60
C LEU A 218 -29.59 14.96 12.46
N LEU A 219 -30.52 15.86 12.78
CA LEU A 219 -31.27 16.60 11.77
C LEU A 219 -30.36 17.57 11.00
N ASN A 220 -29.47 18.28 11.68
CA ASN A 220 -28.49 19.15 11.04
C ASN A 220 -27.55 18.36 10.11
N LEU A 221 -27.10 17.18 10.54
CA LEU A 221 -26.31 16.29 9.69
C LEU A 221 -27.09 15.90 8.44
N ARG A 222 -28.35 15.46 8.59
CA ARG A 222 -29.23 15.09 7.48
C ARG A 222 -29.43 16.23 6.49
N ARG A 223 -29.69 17.45 6.97
CA ARG A 223 -29.82 18.66 6.15
C ARG A 223 -28.59 18.96 5.31
N LEU A 224 -27.40 18.62 5.82
CA LEU A 224 -26.14 18.87 5.14
C LEU A 224 -25.84 17.86 4.02
N ILE A 225 -26.26 16.60 4.17
CA ILE A 225 -25.85 15.51 3.26
C ILE A 225 -26.99 14.95 2.40
N ALA A 226 -28.25 15.15 2.77
CA ALA A 226 -29.40 14.56 2.08
C ALA A 226 -29.72 15.33 0.79
N ASP A 227 -29.75 14.61 -0.33
CA ASP A 227 -30.22 15.10 -1.63
C ASP A 227 -31.61 14.52 -1.91
N TRP A 228 -32.64 15.31 -1.61
CA TRP A 228 -34.03 14.90 -1.77
C TRP A 228 -34.45 14.95 -3.23
N ASN A 229 -35.13 13.89 -3.69
CA ASN A 229 -35.72 13.91 -5.02
C ASN A 229 -36.77 15.03 -5.09
N ASN A 230 -36.59 15.98 -6.02
CA ASN A 230 -37.37 17.23 -6.16
C ASN A 230 -37.08 18.35 -5.13
N GLY A 231 -36.01 18.24 -4.33
CA GLY A 231 -35.55 19.32 -3.45
C GLY A 231 -36.44 19.60 -2.22
N GLN A 232 -37.40 18.73 -1.92
CA GLN A 232 -38.25 18.86 -0.73
C GLN A 232 -37.79 17.94 0.39
N GLU A 233 -37.34 18.54 1.49
CA GLU A 233 -36.99 17.82 2.71
C GLU A 233 -38.21 17.23 3.39
N ARG A 234 -38.13 15.95 3.76
CA ARG A 234 -39.15 15.28 4.57
C ARG A 234 -38.77 15.35 6.04
N ASP A 235 -39.11 16.47 6.69
CA ASP A 235 -38.77 16.75 8.09
C ASP A 235 -39.56 15.90 9.11
N ASP A 236 -40.64 15.22 8.71
CA ASP A 236 -41.53 14.49 9.63
C ASP A 236 -41.50 12.96 9.43
N ASP A 237 -40.65 12.46 8.53
CA ASP A 237 -40.68 11.05 8.12
C ASP A 237 -40.22 10.07 9.22
N TYR A 238 -39.51 10.57 10.23
CA TYR A 238 -39.08 9.81 11.40
C TYR A 238 -40.13 9.80 12.52
N GLU A 239 -41.13 10.67 12.49
CA GLU A 239 -42.20 10.70 13.50
C GLU A 239 -43.10 9.47 13.34
N ASN A 240 -43.46 9.17 12.10
CA ASN A 240 -44.33 8.04 11.72
C ASN A 240 -43.56 6.77 11.35
N TYR A 241 -42.32 6.60 11.82
CA TYR A 241 -41.52 5.41 11.51
C TYR A 241 -42.10 4.15 12.18
N SER A 242 -42.46 3.15 11.37
CA SER A 242 -42.82 1.79 11.81
C SER A 242 -41.88 0.78 11.17
N ARG A 243 -41.50 -0.28 11.91
CA ARG A 243 -40.64 -1.37 11.39
C ARG A 243 -41.29 -2.11 10.20
N GLN A 244 -42.62 -2.17 10.12
CA GLN A 244 -43.34 -2.76 8.97
C GLN A 244 -43.21 -1.91 7.69
N ASN A 245 -43.03 -0.58 7.81
CA ASN A 245 -42.77 0.31 6.66
C ASN A 245 -41.32 0.22 6.14
N LYS A 246 -40.45 -0.57 6.78
CA LYS A 246 -39.06 -0.74 6.38
C LYS A 246 -38.94 -1.54 5.08
N GLU A 247 -39.70 -2.63 4.95
CA GLU A 247 -39.75 -3.46 3.74
C GLU A 247 -40.40 -2.72 2.57
N THR A 248 -41.41 -1.89 2.84
CA THR A 248 -42.04 -1.05 1.81
C THR A 248 -41.14 0.09 1.34
N ARG A 249 -40.21 0.57 2.19
CA ARG A 249 -39.19 1.57 1.83
C ARG A 249 -37.97 0.97 1.14
N GLU A 250 -37.56 -0.25 1.49
CA GLU A 250 -36.63 -1.05 0.66
C GLU A 250 -37.25 -1.33 -0.73
N GLY A 251 -38.58 -1.45 -0.78
CA GLY A 251 -39.41 -1.49 -1.99
C GLY A 251 -39.82 -0.12 -2.58
N VAL A 252 -39.43 1.03 -2.00
CA VAL A 252 -39.38 2.32 -2.72
C VAL A 252 -38.15 2.23 -3.61
N LYS A 253 -38.35 1.40 -4.63
CA LYS A 253 -37.51 1.08 -5.78
C LYS A 253 -36.67 2.28 -6.15
N ALA A 254 -35.37 2.00 -6.27
CA ALA A 254 -34.42 2.73 -7.09
C ALA A 254 -34.56 4.26 -6.97
N MET A 255 -33.67 4.88 -6.21
CA MET A 255 -33.18 6.18 -6.66
C MET A 255 -32.64 6.00 -8.08
N LYS A 256 -33.52 6.11 -9.08
CA LYS A 256 -33.15 6.56 -10.42
C LYS A 256 -32.70 7.98 -10.20
N HIS A 257 -31.48 8.15 -9.72
CA HIS A 257 -30.83 9.44 -9.82
C HIS A 257 -30.81 9.75 -11.32
N PRO A 258 -31.42 10.88 -11.76
CA PRO A 258 -31.08 11.39 -13.06
C PRO A 258 -29.58 11.67 -12.98
N ILE A 259 -28.81 10.88 -13.73
CA ILE A 259 -27.46 11.26 -14.08
C ILE A 259 -27.64 12.53 -14.90
N ARG A 260 -27.58 13.69 -14.23
CA ARG A 260 -27.46 14.98 -14.89
C ARG A 260 -26.19 14.95 -15.74
#